data_AF-A0AAV3IZN0-F1
#
_entry.id   AF-A0AAV3IZN0-F1
#
_cell.length_a   1.000
_cell.length_b   1.000
_cell.length_c   1.000
_cell.angle_alpha   90.00
_cell.angle_beta   90.00
_cell.angle_gamma   90.00
#
_symmetry.space_group_name_H-M   'P 1'
#
loop_
_entity.id
_entity.type
_entity.pdbx_description
1 polymer ?
#
loop_
_entity_poly.entity_id
_entity_poly.type
_entity_poly.pdbx_seq_one_letter_code
_entity_poly.pdbx_strand_id
1 'polypeptide(L)'
;MNALEVYEGQLVDWNPLTEEFTFDYNEKKSDKVIGYVGFFELLNGFKKTVYWTKQEIESHRIKNAKGKDKEKLSGAWVDNYNQMAIKTVLRNMLSKWGILSVEMQTAVTSDEKVFRLDENDDLIEETRLSEAEPIETERKEAEKISPDETERKEQTGLFDEKDDSKNKDDDFPF
;
A
#
# COMPACT_ATOMS: atom_id res chain seq x y z
N MET A 1 11.30 -12.78 10.49
CA MET A 1 11.97 -12.15 9.32
C MET A 1 13.39 -12.68 9.26
N ASN A 2 13.86 -13.06 8.07
CA ASN A 2 15.20 -13.59 7.82
C ASN A 2 15.84 -12.85 6.64
N ALA A 3 17.17 -12.79 6.60
CA ALA A 3 17.91 -12.39 5.41
C ALA A 3 19.24 -13.14 5.34
N LEU A 4 19.65 -13.51 4.13
CA LEU A 4 20.75 -14.45 3.88
C LEU A 4 21.55 -14.04 2.64
N GLU A 5 22.83 -14.39 2.62
CA GLU A 5 23.64 -14.40 1.41
C GLU A 5 23.28 -15.60 0.52
N VAL A 6 23.16 -15.37 -0.77
CA VAL A 6 22.91 -16.41 -1.77
C VAL A 6 24.21 -16.66 -2.51
N TYR A 7 24.73 -17.88 -2.39
CA TYR A 7 25.96 -18.30 -3.06
C TYR A 7 25.67 -18.88 -4.44
N GLU A 8 26.68 -18.85 -5.30
CA GLU A 8 26.63 -19.45 -6.63
C GLU A 8 26.28 -20.95 -6.53
N GLY A 9 25.22 -21.35 -7.24
CA GLY A 9 24.66 -22.70 -7.21
C GLY A 9 23.45 -22.88 -6.30
N GLN A 10 23.24 -22.00 -5.30
CA GLN A 10 22.10 -22.14 -4.38
C GLN A 10 20.79 -21.54 -4.89
N LEU A 11 20.86 -20.67 -5.91
CA LEU A 11 19.70 -20.09 -6.56
C LEU A 11 19.20 -21.02 -7.67
N VAL A 12 18.01 -21.59 -7.49
CA VAL A 12 17.37 -22.45 -8.49
C VAL A 12 16.54 -21.61 -9.46
N ASP A 13 15.65 -20.78 -8.93
CA ASP A 13 14.80 -19.89 -9.72
C ASP A 13 14.40 -18.64 -8.93
N TRP A 14 14.21 -17.54 -9.65
CA TRP A 14 13.72 -16.28 -9.11
C TRP A 14 12.79 -15.59 -10.10
N ASN A 15 11.51 -15.50 -9.72
CA ASN A 15 10.53 -14.74 -10.46
C ASN A 15 10.30 -13.37 -9.78
N PRO A 16 10.76 -12.25 -10.37
CA PRO A 16 10.62 -10.93 -9.75
C PRO A 16 9.18 -10.40 -9.73
N LEU A 17 8.25 -10.98 -10.50
CA LEU A 17 6.85 -10.55 -10.55
C LEU A 17 6.00 -11.24 -9.48
N THR A 18 6.14 -12.57 -9.36
CA THR A 18 5.44 -13.38 -8.35
C THR A 18 6.19 -13.44 -7.02
N GLU A 19 7.46 -13.01 -7.02
CA GLU A 19 8.37 -13.04 -5.88
C GLU A 19 8.60 -14.46 -5.34
N GLU A 20 8.42 -15.44 -6.21
CA GLU A 20 8.75 -16.84 -5.97
C GLU A 20 10.27 -17.01 -6.03
N PHE A 21 10.85 -17.41 -4.90
CA PHE A 21 12.27 -17.63 -4.74
C PHE A 21 12.51 -19.09 -4.38
N THR A 22 13.13 -19.83 -5.29
CA THR A 22 13.49 -21.24 -5.07
C THR A 22 14.96 -21.33 -4.71
N PHE A 23 15.22 -21.79 -3.49
CA PHE A 23 16.54 -21.85 -2.88
C PHE A 23 16.87 -23.27 -2.44
N ASP A 24 18.04 -23.76 -2.86
CA ASP A 24 18.61 -25.00 -2.35
C ASP A 24 19.89 -24.69 -1.56
N TYR A 25 19.87 -25.01 -0.27
CA TYR A 25 21.01 -24.78 0.61
C TYR A 25 22.22 -25.66 0.26
N ASN A 26 21.98 -26.87 -0.25
CA ASN A 26 23.00 -27.91 -0.41
C ASN A 26 23.74 -27.84 -1.75
N GLU A 27 23.15 -27.20 -2.77
CA GLU A 27 23.75 -27.09 -4.12
C GLU A 27 24.80 -25.96 -4.23
N LYS A 28 25.51 -25.64 -3.15
CA LYS A 28 26.58 -24.63 -3.19
C LYS A 28 27.72 -25.09 -4.11
N LYS A 29 27.89 -24.41 -5.24
CA LYS A 29 28.96 -24.69 -6.22
C LYS A 29 30.24 -23.90 -5.91
N SER A 30 30.12 -22.75 -5.25
CA SER A 30 31.24 -21.84 -5.02
C SER A 30 30.97 -20.92 -3.81
N ASP A 31 32.04 -20.40 -3.21
CA ASP A 31 31.98 -19.41 -2.12
C ASP A 31 31.67 -17.99 -2.61
N LYS A 32 31.45 -17.80 -3.91
CA LYS A 32 31.08 -16.52 -4.49
C LYS A 32 29.62 -16.19 -4.20
N VAL A 33 29.39 -15.08 -3.48
CA VAL A 33 28.06 -14.52 -3.26
C VAL A 33 27.53 -13.89 -4.55
N ILE A 34 26.38 -14.35 -5.03
CA ILE A 34 25.70 -13.85 -6.24
C ILE A 34 24.62 -12.81 -5.92
N GLY A 35 24.08 -12.84 -4.70
CA GLY A 35 23.04 -11.91 -4.26
C GLY A 35 22.67 -12.09 -2.80
N TYR A 36 21.63 -11.39 -2.40
CA TYR A 36 21.15 -11.32 -1.03
C TYR A 36 19.62 -11.38 -1.05
N VAL A 37 19.05 -12.20 -0.18
CA VAL A 37 17.60 -12.38 -0.07
C VAL A 37 17.12 -11.93 1.30
N GLY A 38 15.98 -11.26 1.34
CA GLY A 38 15.23 -10.93 2.53
C GLY A 38 13.84 -11.52 2.48
N PHE A 39 13.36 -12.04 3.60
CA PHE A 39 12.03 -12.63 3.74
C PHE A 39 11.38 -12.18 5.05
N PHE A 40 10.12 -11.73 4.99
CA PHE A 40 9.31 -11.57 6.19
C PHE A 40 7.88 -12.03 5.99
N GLU A 41 7.28 -12.39 7.11
CA GLU A 41 5.88 -12.77 7.24
C GLU A 41 5.28 -11.95 8.38
N LEU A 42 4.09 -11.39 8.14
CA LEU A 42 3.30 -10.69 9.14
C LEU A 42 2.24 -11.63 9.73
N LEU A 43 1.68 -11.23 10.87
CA LEU A 43 0.67 -12.00 11.59
C LEU A 43 -0.63 -12.20 10.79
N ASN A 44 -0.90 -11.33 9.83
CA ASN A 44 -2.06 -11.43 8.92
C ASN A 44 -1.81 -12.36 7.72
N GLY A 45 -0.68 -13.08 7.68
CA GLY A 45 -0.33 -13.99 6.59
C GLY A 45 0.32 -13.33 5.37
N PHE A 46 0.55 -12.01 5.40
CA PHE A 46 1.30 -11.34 4.34
C PHE A 46 2.76 -11.80 4.34
N LYS A 47 3.17 -12.42 3.24
CA LYS A 47 4.55 -12.89 3.01
C LYS A 47 5.18 -12.06 1.91
N LYS A 48 6.44 -11.70 2.11
CA LYS A 48 7.22 -10.96 1.11
C LYS A 48 8.64 -11.49 1.05
N THR A 49 9.09 -11.76 -0.17
CA THR A 49 10.47 -12.11 -0.48
C THR A 49 11.06 -11.06 -1.40
N VAL A 50 12.27 -10.62 -1.10
CA VAL A 50 13.00 -9.64 -1.90
C VAL A 50 14.39 -10.18 -2.15
N TYR A 51 14.74 -10.39 -3.41
CA TYR A 51 16.09 -10.79 -3.81
C TYR A 51 16.77 -9.67 -4.58
N TRP A 52 17.99 -9.33 -4.18
CA TRP A 52 18.86 -8.37 -4.87
C TRP A 52 20.15 -9.07 -5.27
N THR A 53 20.50 -8.97 -6.54
CA THR A 53 21.79 -9.40 -7.05
C THR A 53 22.91 -8.56 -6.45
N LYS A 54 24.14 -9.10 -6.43
CA LYS A 54 25.32 -8.36 -5.99
C LYS A 54 25.54 -7.09 -6.82
N GLN A 55 25.17 -7.09 -8.10
CA GLN A 55 25.26 -5.93 -8.98
C GLN A 55 24.28 -4.81 -8.58
N GLU A 56 23.06 -5.17 -8.18
CA GLU A 56 22.07 -4.19 -7.70
C GLU A 56 22.50 -3.57 -6.37
N ILE A 57 23.07 -4.37 -5.46
CA ILE A 57 23.66 -3.87 -4.21
C ILE A 57 24.80 -2.90 -4.50
N GLU A 58 25.68 -3.25 -5.45
CA GLU A 58 26.79 -2.39 -5.82
C GLU A 58 26.31 -1.06 -6.44
N SER A 59 25.32 -1.13 -7.33
CA SER A 59 24.68 0.04 -7.92
C SER A 59 24.04 0.93 -6.84
N HIS A 60 23.36 0.33 -5.87
CA HIS A 60 22.80 1.05 -4.73
C HIS A 60 23.89 1.69 -3.86
N ARG A 61 24.98 0.96 -3.58
CA ARG A 61 26.11 1.46 -2.81
C ARG A 61 26.73 2.69 -3.47
N ILE A 62 27.04 2.60 -4.77
CA ILE A 62 27.63 3.69 -5.56
C ILE A 62 26.68 4.90 -5.58
N LYS A 63 25.38 4.67 -5.81
CA LYS A 63 24.37 5.76 -5.83
C LYS A 63 24.30 6.50 -4.50
N ASN A 64 24.44 5.79 -3.37
CA ASN A 64 24.34 6.36 -2.03
C ASN A 64 25.71 6.75 -1.41
N ALA A 65 26.82 6.54 -2.13
CA ALA A 65 28.14 6.91 -1.66
C ALA A 65 28.31 8.44 -1.64
N LYS A 66 28.76 8.96 -0.50
CA LYS A 66 29.02 10.40 -0.29
C LYS A 66 30.46 10.82 -0.61
N GLY A 67 31.35 9.88 -0.94
CA GLY A 67 32.75 10.14 -1.25
C GLY A 67 32.97 10.75 -2.64
N LYS A 68 34.16 11.32 -2.87
CA LYS A 68 34.58 11.84 -4.18
C LYS A 68 34.69 10.70 -5.21
N ASP A 69 35.35 9.61 -4.83
CA ASP A 69 35.45 8.38 -5.63
C ASP A 69 34.37 7.39 -5.19
N LYS A 70 33.23 7.38 -5.86
CA LYS A 70 32.07 6.54 -5.47
C LYS A 70 32.28 5.05 -5.73
N GLU A 71 33.05 4.72 -6.77
CA GLU A 71 33.34 3.33 -7.15
C GLU A 71 34.25 2.62 -6.14
N LYS A 72 35.15 3.35 -5.47
CA LYS A 72 36.02 2.75 -4.46
C LYS A 72 35.21 2.38 -3.22
N LEU A 73 35.38 1.16 -2.72
CA LEU A 73 34.84 0.76 -1.43
C LEU A 73 35.50 1.60 -0.33
N SER A 74 34.69 2.09 0.60
CA SER A 74 35.16 2.91 1.72
C SER A 74 34.34 2.63 2.99
N GLY A 75 34.99 2.82 4.15
CA GLY A 75 34.39 2.63 5.46
C GLY A 75 33.86 1.21 5.67
N ALA A 76 32.68 1.11 6.31
CA ALA A 76 32.06 -0.17 6.70
C ALA A 76 31.83 -1.17 5.54
N TRP A 77 31.81 -0.70 4.28
CA TRP A 77 31.69 -1.57 3.11
C TRP A 77 32.97 -2.35 2.80
N VAL A 78 34.14 -1.85 3.23
CA VAL A 78 35.43 -2.56 3.07
C VAL A 78 35.50 -3.72 4.06
N ASP A 79 35.20 -3.45 5.32
CA ASP A 79 35.37 -4.44 6.39
C ASP A 79 34.21 -5.43 6.44
N ASN A 80 32.98 -4.99 6.15
CA ASN A 80 31.75 -5.74 6.39
C ASN A 80 30.76 -5.67 5.20
N TYR A 81 31.22 -5.98 3.99
CA TYR A 81 30.39 -5.88 2.78
C TYR A 81 29.06 -6.64 2.88
N ASN A 82 29.11 -7.93 3.25
CA ASN A 82 27.92 -8.78 3.27
C ASN A 82 26.88 -8.28 4.28
N GLN A 83 27.31 -7.87 5.47
CA GLN A 83 26.42 -7.33 6.50
C GLN A 83 25.76 -6.01 6.05
N MET A 84 26.52 -5.16 5.36
CA MET A 84 26.00 -3.92 4.78
C MET A 84 25.01 -4.18 3.64
N ALA A 85 25.25 -5.20 2.82
CA ALA A 85 24.36 -5.63 1.77
C ALA A 85 23.04 -6.18 2.34
N ILE A 86 23.10 -7.10 3.31
CA ILE A 86 21.94 -7.64 4.03
C ILE A 86 21.11 -6.51 4.64
N LYS A 87 21.76 -5.58 5.35
CA LYS A 87 21.10 -4.41 5.93
C LYS A 87 20.41 -3.55 4.87
N THR A 88 21.04 -3.40 3.70
CA THR A 88 20.47 -2.65 2.57
C THR A 88 19.19 -3.31 2.06
N VAL A 89 19.20 -4.63 1.83
CA VAL A 89 18.02 -5.38 1.38
C VAL A 89 16.90 -5.27 2.41
N LEU A 90 17.20 -5.53 3.68
CA LEU A 90 16.23 -5.45 4.78
C LEU A 90 15.64 -4.05 4.90
N ARG A 91 16.47 -3.00 4.86
CA ARG A 91 16.01 -1.61 4.95
C ARG A 91 15.10 -1.24 3.78
N ASN A 92 15.47 -1.61 2.56
CA ASN A 92 14.64 -1.35 1.38
C ASN A 92 13.31 -2.11 1.47
N MET A 93 13.34 -3.36 1.93
CA MET A 93 12.15 -4.19 2.11
C MET A 93 11.19 -3.59 3.15
N LEU A 94 11.69 -3.24 4.33
CA LEU A 94 10.88 -2.63 5.38
C LEU A 94 10.39 -1.22 5.01
N SER A 95 11.17 -0.45 4.26
CA SER A 95 10.75 0.88 3.82
C SER A 95 9.61 0.86 2.81
N LYS A 96 9.46 -0.23 2.03
CA LYS A 96 8.43 -0.36 0.99
C LYS A 96 7.19 -1.13 1.45
N TRP A 97 7.40 -2.19 2.24
CA TRP A 97 6.34 -3.13 2.63
C TRP A 97 6.24 -3.34 4.14
N GLY A 98 7.21 -2.84 4.92
CA GLY A 98 7.06 -2.79 6.37
C GLY A 98 5.99 -1.76 6.74
N ILE A 99 5.16 -2.08 7.73
CA ILE A 99 4.20 -1.12 8.27
C ILE A 99 5.00 -0.10 9.09
N LEU A 100 5.38 0.99 8.44
CA LEU A 100 6.37 1.93 8.96
C LEU A 100 5.84 2.80 10.11
N SER A 101 4.51 3.03 10.16
CA SER A 101 3.89 3.88 11.17
C SER A 101 2.87 3.12 12.02
N VAL A 102 3.01 3.29 13.34
CA VAL A 102 2.00 2.90 14.33
C VAL A 102 0.68 3.62 14.06
N GLU A 103 0.70 4.85 13.55
CA GLU A 103 -0.52 5.59 13.21
C GLU A 103 -1.30 4.95 12.06
N MET A 104 -0.63 4.33 11.09
CA MET A 104 -1.30 3.58 10.02
C MET A 104 -1.87 2.25 10.54
N GLN A 105 -1.18 1.60 11.50
CA GLN A 105 -1.75 0.44 12.21
C GLN A 105 -2.98 0.85 13.03
N THR A 106 -2.90 1.97 13.74
CA THR A 106 -4.00 2.52 14.53
C THR A 106 -5.15 2.94 13.64
N ALA A 107 -4.92 3.62 12.50
CA ALA A 107 -6.00 4.02 11.59
C ALA A 107 -6.78 2.81 11.07
N VAL A 108 -6.09 1.76 10.61
CA VAL A 108 -6.76 0.53 10.17
C VAL A 108 -7.50 -0.14 11.34
N THR A 109 -6.88 -0.21 12.52
CA THR A 109 -7.54 -0.81 13.70
C THR A 109 -8.69 0.05 14.21
N SER A 110 -8.63 1.37 14.05
CA SER A 110 -9.68 2.33 14.42
C SER A 110 -10.86 2.26 13.47
N ASP A 111 -10.61 2.11 12.16
CA ASP A 111 -11.68 1.86 11.18
C ASP A 111 -12.35 0.50 11.40
N GLU A 112 -11.60 -0.48 11.93
CA GLU A 112 -12.12 -1.80 12.34
C GLU A 112 -12.78 -1.79 13.73
N LYS A 113 -12.86 -0.66 14.44
CA LYS A 113 -13.55 -0.56 15.73
C LYS A 113 -14.97 -0.04 15.54
N VAL A 114 -15.91 -0.69 16.21
CA VAL A 114 -17.30 -0.24 16.31
C VAL A 114 -17.53 0.29 17.71
N PHE A 115 -18.15 1.47 17.79
CA PHE A 115 -18.57 2.06 19.04
C PHE A 115 -20.07 1.80 19.22
N ARG A 116 -20.44 1.27 20.39
CA ARG A 116 -21.84 1.23 20.83
C ARG A 116 -22.12 2.50 21.64
N LEU A 117 -23.04 3.32 21.16
CA LEU A 117 -23.47 4.58 21.78
C LEU A 117 -24.83 4.38 22.45
N ASP A 118 -25.08 5.08 23.56
CA ASP A 118 -26.39 5.11 24.22
C ASP A 118 -27.36 6.11 23.54
N GLU A 119 -28.60 6.22 24.03
CA GLU A 119 -29.57 7.19 23.48
C GLU A 119 -29.16 8.67 23.64
N ASN A 120 -28.16 8.97 24.48
CA ASN A 120 -27.62 10.30 24.71
C ASN A 120 -26.28 10.54 23.99
N ASP A 121 -25.88 9.64 23.09
CA ASP A 121 -24.63 9.68 22.33
C ASP A 121 -23.36 9.49 23.19
N ASP A 122 -23.50 8.87 24.38
CA ASP A 122 -22.38 8.49 25.24
C ASP A 122 -21.82 7.11 24.86
N LEU A 123 -20.50 6.97 24.87
CA LEU A 123 -19.78 5.77 24.42
C LEU A 123 -19.82 4.66 25.50
N ILE A 124 -20.49 3.54 25.19
CA ILE A 124 -20.69 2.41 26.12
C ILE A 124 -19.60 1.34 25.94
N GLU A 125 -19.29 0.97 24.69
CA GLU A 125 -18.42 -0.17 24.38
C GLU A 125 -17.62 0.08 23.09
N GLU A 126 -16.33 -0.27 23.11
CA GLU A 126 -15.42 -0.22 21.95
C GLU A 126 -14.96 -1.65 21.64
N THR A 127 -15.45 -2.20 20.52
CA THR A 127 -15.18 -3.60 20.14
C THR A 127 -14.76 -3.70 18.68
N ARG A 128 -13.97 -4.72 18.32
CA ARG A 128 -13.59 -4.95 16.92
C ARG A 128 -14.80 -5.42 16.10
N LEU A 129 -14.89 -4.96 14.85
CA LEU A 129 -15.97 -5.27 13.91
C LEU A 129 -16.18 -6.78 13.72
N SER A 130 -15.10 -7.58 13.80
CA SER A 130 -15.15 -9.04 13.72
C SER A 130 -15.80 -9.74 14.92
N GLU A 131 -15.93 -9.03 16.05
CA GLU A 131 -16.43 -9.54 17.33
C GLU A 131 -17.75 -8.87 17.74
N ALA A 132 -18.23 -7.89 16.96
CA ALA A 132 -19.48 -7.19 17.23
C ALA A 132 -20.69 -8.07 16.90
N GLU A 133 -21.61 -8.24 17.87
CA GLU A 133 -22.89 -8.91 17.61
C GLU A 133 -23.77 -8.05 16.69
N PRO A 134 -24.50 -8.65 15.74
CA PRO A 134 -25.37 -7.93 14.81
C PRO A 134 -26.50 -7.21 15.57
N ILE A 135 -26.65 -5.91 15.31
CA ILE A 135 -27.70 -5.08 15.91
C ILE A 135 -29.00 -5.31 15.12
N GLU A 136 -30.02 -5.87 15.75
CA GLU A 136 -31.37 -5.90 15.19
C GLU A 136 -31.93 -4.47 15.16
N THR A 137 -31.98 -3.86 13.98
CA THR A 137 -32.61 -2.57 13.77
C THR A 137 -34.08 -2.80 13.40
N GLU A 138 -35.00 -2.42 14.27
CA GLU A 138 -36.42 -2.29 13.89
C GLU A 138 -36.53 -1.20 12.81
N ARG A 139 -36.60 -1.61 11.54
CA ARG A 139 -36.95 -0.71 10.44
C ARG A 139 -38.34 -0.15 10.70
N LYS A 140 -38.44 1.09 11.17
CA LYS A 140 -39.70 1.84 11.08
C LYS A 140 -40.03 1.99 9.59
N GLU A 141 -41.12 1.38 9.15
CA GLU A 141 -41.65 1.56 7.80
C GLU A 141 -41.89 3.05 7.56
N ALA A 142 -41.37 3.56 6.44
CA ALA A 142 -41.61 4.94 6.02
C ALA A 142 -43.11 5.17 5.85
N GLU A 143 -43.63 6.17 6.55
CA GLU A 143 -45.03 6.56 6.46
C GLU A 143 -45.32 7.07 5.03
N LYS A 144 -46.30 6.45 4.35
CA LYS A 144 -46.66 6.81 2.97
C LYS A 144 -47.31 8.19 2.95
N ILE A 145 -46.64 9.14 2.31
CA ILE A 145 -47.21 10.45 1.99
C ILE A 145 -48.23 10.23 0.86
N SER A 146 -49.51 10.43 1.14
CA SER A 146 -50.59 10.39 0.14
C SER A 146 -50.60 11.67 -0.69
N PRO A 147 -50.67 11.60 -2.04
CA PRO A 147 -50.83 12.77 -2.87
C PRO A 147 -52.32 13.10 -3.00
N ASP A 148 -52.78 14.20 -2.41
CA ASP A 148 -53.89 14.95 -3.00
C ASP A 148 -53.88 16.44 -2.59
N GLU A 149 -54.43 17.26 -3.48
CA GLU A 149 -53.98 18.61 -3.87
C GLU A 149 -54.34 19.80 -2.94
N THR A 150 -53.93 21.00 -3.41
CA THR A 150 -54.25 22.40 -3.03
C THR A 150 -53.26 23.05 -2.04
N GLU A 151 -52.48 24.10 -2.34
CA GLU A 151 -52.68 25.26 -3.21
C GLU A 151 -51.38 25.65 -3.96
N ARG A 152 -51.49 25.87 -5.28
CA ARG A 152 -50.54 26.70 -6.04
C ARG A 152 -50.78 28.16 -5.67
N LYS A 153 -49.75 28.84 -5.15
CA LYS A 153 -49.57 30.27 -5.43
C LYS A 153 -48.29 30.45 -6.22
N GLU A 154 -48.49 30.99 -7.40
CA GLU A 154 -47.48 31.32 -8.40
C GLU A 154 -46.50 32.35 -7.86
N GLN A 155 -45.22 32.15 -8.13
CA GLN A 155 -44.32 33.26 -8.40
C GLN A 155 -43.61 32.97 -9.73
N THR A 156 -44.26 33.43 -10.79
CA THR A 156 -43.74 33.51 -12.15
C THR A 156 -42.62 34.54 -12.23
N GLY A 157 -41.57 34.21 -12.98
CA GLY A 157 -40.72 35.21 -13.63
C GLY A 157 -39.25 34.84 -13.61
N LEU A 158 -38.78 34.04 -14.58
CA LEU A 158 -37.41 34.26 -15.06
C LEU A 158 -37.09 33.81 -16.49
N PHE A 159 -37.90 33.00 -17.17
CA PHE A 159 -37.54 32.59 -18.54
C PHE A 159 -38.78 32.59 -19.44
N ASP A 160 -39.05 33.75 -20.03
CA ASP A 160 -39.83 33.85 -21.26
C ASP A 160 -38.82 33.78 -22.42
N GLU A 161 -38.91 32.71 -23.21
CA GLU A 161 -38.09 32.49 -24.40
C GLU A 161 -39.05 32.32 -25.58
N LYS A 162 -39.17 33.39 -26.37
CA LYS A 162 -39.63 33.41 -27.77
C LYS A 162 -39.08 34.68 -28.41
N ASP A 163 -38.62 34.73 -29.65
CA ASP A 163 -38.32 33.76 -30.70
C ASP A 163 -37.63 34.63 -31.78
N ASP A 164 -37.00 33.98 -32.75
CA ASP A 164 -36.79 34.42 -34.12
C ASP A 164 -35.56 35.27 -34.53
N SER A 165 -34.68 34.53 -35.21
CA SER A 165 -34.08 34.84 -36.51
C SER A 165 -32.80 35.71 -36.55
N LYS A 166 -31.68 35.07 -36.92
CA LYS A 166 -31.03 35.21 -38.24
C LYS A 166 -29.64 34.57 -38.26
N ASN A 167 -29.41 33.82 -39.33
CA ASN A 167 -28.14 33.31 -39.85
C ASN A 167 -26.92 34.22 -39.57
N LYS A 168 -25.79 33.59 -39.27
CA LYS A 168 -24.61 33.65 -40.13
C LYS A 168 -23.59 32.57 -39.77
N ASP A 169 -23.08 31.97 -40.83
CA ASP A 169 -21.98 31.02 -40.92
C ASP A 169 -20.71 31.56 -40.25
N ASP A 170 -19.82 30.66 -39.80
CA ASP A 170 -18.39 30.66 -40.15
C ASP A 170 -17.59 29.68 -39.26
N ASP A 171 -17.25 28.54 -39.87
CA ASP A 171 -15.93 27.88 -39.93
C ASP A 171 -15.06 27.79 -38.66
N PHE A 172 -14.91 26.58 -38.11
CA PHE A 172 -13.81 26.24 -37.19
C PHE A 172 -12.91 25.17 -37.84
N PRO A 173 -11.62 25.47 -38.12
CA PRO A 173 -10.70 24.47 -38.63
C PRO A 173 -10.17 23.59 -37.49
N PHE A 174 -9.91 22.33 -37.84
CA PHE A 174 -9.13 21.38 -37.04
C PHE A 174 -7.65 21.78 -36.96
#